data_AF-A0A951W1Y4-F1
#
_entry.id   AF-A0A951W1Y4-F1
#
_cell.length_a   1.000
_cell.length_b   1.000
_cell.length_c   1.000
_cell.angle_alpha   90.00
_cell.angle_beta   90.00
_cell.angle_gamma   90.00
#
_symmetry.space_group_name_H-M   'P 1'
#
loop_
_entity.id
_entity.type
_entity.pdbx_description
1 polymer ?
#
loop_
_entity_poly.entity_id
_entity_poly.type
_entity_poly.pdbx_seq_one_letter_code
_entity_poly.pdbx_strand_id
1 'polypeptide(L)'
;MGGLVALLLSGAEVGAGLFSGPDPNWREGEIVYPPAFSGEGLREFYVSAASPNRFLVDENSLSVDSDGVVRYVLVVRTSGGAENVTFEGIRCESGERRIYATARADGGWSPARRSGWEPIGSGSYNQPRSALARNYFCDGSTMARDRAEVLRKLREAVRILP
;
A
#
# COMPACT_ATOMS: atom_id res chain seq x y z
N MET A 1 -3.51 -70.64 0.68
CA MET A 1 -4.81 -70.12 0.20
C MET A 1 -5.47 -69.46 1.40
N GLY A 2 -5.44 -68.15 1.66
CA GLY A 2 -5.29 -66.94 0.85
C GLY A 2 -6.30 -65.91 1.41
N GLY A 3 -5.95 -64.62 1.39
CA GLY A 3 -6.86 -63.49 1.72
C GLY A 3 -6.48 -62.77 3.03
N LEU A 4 -5.59 -61.76 3.03
CA LEU A 4 -5.84 -60.30 2.84
C LEU A 4 -6.97 -59.73 3.73
N VAL A 5 -6.70 -59.04 4.85
CA VAL A 5 -6.27 -57.62 5.05
C VAL A 5 -7.31 -56.60 4.58
N ALA A 6 -7.82 -55.80 5.53
CA ALA A 6 -7.94 -54.35 5.38
C ALA A 6 -8.12 -53.70 6.77
N LEU A 7 -7.04 -53.08 7.28
CA LEU A 7 -7.04 -52.25 8.46
C LEU A 7 -7.67 -50.89 8.09
N LEU A 8 -8.67 -50.45 8.84
CA LEU A 8 -9.27 -49.12 8.69
C LEU A 8 -8.27 -48.05 9.13
N LEU A 9 -7.86 -47.19 8.20
CA LEU A 9 -7.28 -45.88 8.48
C LEU A 9 -8.13 -44.86 7.74
N SER A 10 -9.14 -44.32 8.42
CA SER A 10 -9.77 -43.08 7.99
C SER A 10 -8.75 -41.95 8.15
N GLY A 11 -8.01 -41.67 7.09
CA GLY A 11 -7.25 -40.43 6.98
C GLY A 11 -8.23 -39.28 6.74
N ALA A 12 -8.44 -38.42 7.74
CA ALA A 12 -8.88 -37.07 7.46
C ALA A 12 -7.67 -36.34 6.87
N GLU A 13 -7.66 -36.17 5.55
CA GLU A 13 -6.71 -35.29 4.90
C GLU A 13 -7.09 -33.85 5.25
N VAL A 14 -6.51 -33.34 6.35
CA VAL A 14 -6.48 -31.91 6.62
C VAL A 14 -5.46 -31.31 5.65
N GLY A 15 -5.91 -31.10 4.41
CA GLY A 15 -5.15 -30.43 3.37
C GLY A 15 -4.94 -28.96 3.72
N ALA A 16 -3.73 -28.66 4.21
CA ALA A 16 -2.97 -27.43 4.08
C ALA A 16 -3.76 -26.13 3.82
N GLY A 17 -4.02 -25.36 4.89
CA GLY A 17 -4.21 -23.92 4.74
C GLY A 17 -2.87 -23.28 4.40
N LEU A 18 -2.72 -22.68 3.21
CA LEU A 18 -1.58 -21.78 2.90
C LEU A 18 -1.89 -20.66 1.90
N PHE A 19 -3.16 -20.30 1.68
CA PHE A 19 -3.52 -19.00 1.13
C PHE A 19 -4.85 -18.57 1.76
N SER A 20 -4.78 -17.83 2.87
CA SER A 20 -5.95 -17.08 3.32
C SER A 20 -6.20 -16.01 2.27
N GLY A 21 -7.20 -16.22 1.41
CA GLY A 21 -7.73 -15.15 0.56
C GLY A 21 -8.24 -13.99 1.42
N PRO A 22 -8.61 -12.86 0.78
CA PRO A 22 -9.04 -11.67 1.48
C PRO A 22 -10.12 -11.98 2.55
N ASP A 23 -9.96 -11.49 3.78
CA ASP A 23 -10.95 -11.71 4.85
C ASP A 23 -12.31 -11.13 4.44
N PRO A 24 -13.36 -11.96 4.26
CA PRO A 24 -14.68 -11.50 3.83
C PRO A 24 -15.40 -10.63 4.86
N ASN A 25 -14.97 -10.66 6.14
CA ASN A 25 -15.54 -9.84 7.21
C ASN A 25 -14.74 -8.57 7.48
N TRP A 26 -13.69 -8.34 6.69
CA TRP A 26 -12.83 -7.17 6.85
C TRP A 26 -13.63 -5.88 6.73
N ARG A 27 -13.33 -4.94 7.62
CA ARG A 27 -13.87 -3.59 7.60
C ARG A 27 -12.74 -2.60 7.77
N GLU A 28 -12.76 -1.58 6.92
CA GLU A 28 -11.86 -0.44 7.06
C GLU A 28 -12.11 0.27 8.38
N GLY A 29 -11.02 0.62 9.07
CA GLY A 29 -11.05 1.44 10.28
C GLY A 29 -11.45 2.90 10.00
N GLU A 30 -11.56 3.67 11.09
CA GLU A 30 -11.84 5.10 11.00
C GLU A 30 -10.72 5.82 10.24
N ILE A 31 -11.11 6.70 9.31
CA ILE A 31 -10.16 7.47 8.51
C ILE A 31 -9.81 8.74 9.27
N VAL A 32 -8.58 8.80 9.78
CA VAL A 32 -8.00 10.01 10.37
C VAL A 32 -7.23 10.76 9.29
N TYR A 33 -7.66 11.98 8.98
CA TYR A 33 -6.93 12.83 8.03
C TYR A 33 -5.63 13.34 8.66
N PRO A 34 -4.53 13.41 7.88
CA PRO A 34 -3.33 14.09 8.35
C PRO A 34 -3.60 15.60 8.49
N PRO A 35 -2.72 16.33 9.17
CA PRO A 35 -2.73 17.79 9.15
C PRO A 35 -2.73 18.36 7.72
N ALA A 36 -3.01 19.65 7.59
CA ALA A 36 -2.87 20.33 6.31
C ALA A 36 -1.46 20.09 5.75
N PHE A 37 -1.40 19.77 4.45
CA PHE A 37 -0.14 19.47 3.79
C PHE A 37 0.77 20.69 3.79
N SER A 38 1.94 20.57 4.43
CA SER A 38 2.93 21.64 4.54
C SER A 38 4.09 21.53 3.55
N GLY A 39 4.24 20.38 2.88
CA GLY A 39 5.39 20.09 2.03
C GLY A 39 6.68 19.78 2.80
N GLU A 40 6.62 19.63 4.11
CA GLU A 40 7.74 19.18 4.96
C GLU A 40 7.76 17.65 5.07
N GLY A 41 8.92 17.09 5.48
CA GLY A 41 9.04 15.64 5.69
C GLY A 41 8.90 14.81 4.41
N LEU A 42 9.06 15.42 3.24
CA LEU A 42 8.94 14.74 1.96
C LEU A 42 10.15 13.85 1.69
N ARG A 43 9.86 12.61 1.31
CA ARG A 43 10.84 11.63 0.90
C ARG A 43 10.56 11.17 -0.52
N GLU A 44 11.49 11.47 -1.42
CA GLU A 44 11.45 10.98 -2.79
C GLU A 44 11.70 9.46 -2.84
N PHE A 45 11.05 8.78 -3.77
CA PHE A 45 11.26 7.36 -4.04
C PHE A 45 11.26 7.10 -5.54
N TYR A 46 12.03 6.10 -5.97
CA TYR A 46 12.11 5.72 -7.37
C TYR A 46 10.90 4.89 -7.79
N VAL A 47 10.35 5.23 -8.96
CA VAL A 47 9.29 4.48 -9.64
C VAL A 47 9.84 3.80 -10.88
N SER A 48 10.34 4.57 -11.85
CA SER A 48 11.01 4.04 -13.04
C SER A 48 11.75 5.15 -13.80
N ALA A 49 12.79 4.78 -14.56
CA ALA A 49 13.51 5.68 -15.46
C ALA A 49 12.66 6.17 -16.64
N ALA A 50 11.53 5.50 -16.91
CA ALA A 50 10.61 5.85 -17.99
C ALA A 50 9.69 7.02 -17.63
N SER A 51 9.61 7.42 -16.35
CA SER A 51 8.79 8.55 -15.91
C SER A 51 9.66 9.78 -15.65
N PRO A 52 9.31 10.96 -16.21
CA PRO A 52 9.99 12.21 -15.89
C PRO A 52 9.46 12.86 -14.58
N ASN A 53 8.49 12.22 -13.92
CA ASN A 53 7.87 12.75 -12.71
C ASN A 53 8.69 12.38 -11.48
N ARG A 54 8.69 13.26 -10.48
CA ARG A 54 9.20 12.95 -9.14
C ARG A 54 8.06 12.53 -8.24
N PHE A 55 8.29 11.47 -7.46
CA PHE A 55 7.30 10.87 -6.59
C PHE A 55 7.81 10.93 -5.16
N LEU A 56 7.02 11.49 -4.25
CA LEU A 56 7.40 11.64 -2.86
C LEU A 56 6.30 11.16 -1.93
N VAL A 57 6.69 10.70 -0.74
CA VAL A 57 5.79 10.41 0.38
C VAL A 57 6.07 11.41 1.50
N ASP A 58 5.02 11.95 2.12
CA ASP A 58 5.18 12.68 3.39
C ASP A 58 5.32 11.68 4.54
N GLU A 59 6.52 11.60 5.13
CA GLU A 59 6.83 10.69 6.23
C GLU A 59 5.99 10.96 7.49
N ASN A 60 5.52 12.19 7.70
CA ASN A 60 4.73 12.57 8.87
C ASN A 60 3.29 12.09 8.78
N SER A 61 2.77 11.94 7.55
CA SER A 61 1.43 11.42 7.29
C SER A 61 1.32 9.89 7.41
N LEU A 62 2.45 9.18 7.43
CA LEU A 62 2.49 7.73 7.28
C LEU A 62 1.99 7.01 8.54
N SER A 63 1.00 6.14 8.36
CA SER A 63 0.45 5.25 9.38
C SER A 63 0.28 3.83 8.84
N VAL A 64 0.34 2.87 9.76
CA VAL A 64 0.26 1.43 9.52
C VAL A 64 -0.73 0.93 10.55
N ASP A 65 -1.98 0.76 10.12
CA ASP A 65 -3.11 0.59 11.04
C ASP A 65 -3.50 -0.89 11.18
N SER A 66 -4.18 -1.23 12.28
CA SER A 66 -4.56 -2.61 12.59
C SER A 66 -5.55 -3.22 11.59
N ASP A 67 -6.15 -2.42 10.73
CA ASP A 67 -7.01 -2.88 9.63
C ASP A 67 -6.21 -3.31 8.38
N GLY A 68 -4.88 -3.34 8.44
CA GLY A 68 -4.05 -3.80 7.34
C GLY A 68 -3.88 -2.79 6.20
N VAL A 69 -4.19 -1.51 6.47
CA VAL A 69 -4.00 -0.42 5.52
C VAL A 69 -2.80 0.43 5.91
N VAL A 70 -1.91 0.66 4.94
CA VAL A 70 -0.88 1.70 5.03
C VAL A 70 -1.49 2.98 4.49
N ARG A 71 -1.66 4.00 5.35
CA ARG A 71 -2.19 5.31 4.96
C ARG A 71 -1.05 6.33 4.87
N TYR A 72 -1.06 7.13 3.82
CA TYR A 72 0.06 8.02 3.51
C TYR A 72 -0.38 9.13 2.54
N VAL A 73 0.40 10.21 2.49
CA VAL A 73 0.27 11.24 1.46
C VAL A 73 1.28 10.98 0.34
N LEU A 74 0.78 10.89 -0.89
CA LEU A 74 1.55 10.83 -2.12
C LEU A 74 1.65 12.22 -2.74
N VAL A 75 2.85 12.61 -3.14
CA VAL A 75 3.12 13.83 -3.91
C VAL A 75 3.69 13.42 -5.26
N VAL A 76 3.07 13.88 -6.33
CA VAL A 76 3.55 13.71 -7.70
C VAL A 76 3.85 15.08 -8.29
N ARG A 77 5.12 15.32 -8.62
CA ARG A 77 5.59 16.53 -9.29
C ARG A 77 5.92 16.21 -10.74
N THR A 78 5.25 16.85 -11.68
CA THR A 78 5.51 16.67 -13.11
C THR A 78 6.60 17.61 -13.61
N SER A 79 7.24 17.25 -14.72
CA SER A 79 8.22 18.13 -15.39
C SER A 79 7.62 19.47 -15.83
N GLY A 80 6.30 19.52 -16.09
CA GLY A 80 5.57 20.74 -16.43
C GLY A 80 5.23 21.64 -15.22
N GLY A 81 5.71 21.30 -14.02
CA GLY A 81 5.51 22.12 -12.81
C GLY A 81 4.19 21.89 -12.09
N ALA A 82 3.38 20.90 -12.50
CA ALA A 82 2.18 20.54 -11.77
C ALA A 82 2.53 19.68 -10.55
N GLU A 83 1.89 19.95 -9.41
CA GLU A 83 1.96 19.13 -8.20
C GLU A 83 0.58 18.55 -7.90
N ASN A 84 0.52 17.24 -7.71
CA ASN A 84 -0.67 16.54 -7.27
C ASN A 84 -0.37 15.89 -5.92
N VAL A 85 -1.20 16.21 -4.91
CA VAL A 85 -1.03 15.73 -3.54
C VAL A 85 -2.30 14.99 -3.11
N THR A 86 -2.17 13.73 -2.75
CA THR A 86 -3.30 12.87 -2.39
C THR A 86 -3.04 12.15 -1.08
N PHE A 87 -4.07 12.08 -0.23
CA PHE A 87 -4.08 11.18 0.93
C PHE A 87 -4.71 9.85 0.52
N GLU A 88 -3.97 8.76 0.70
CA GLU A 88 -4.25 7.45 0.12
C GLU A 88 -4.06 6.32 1.13
N GLY A 89 -4.64 5.17 0.81
CA GLY A 89 -4.45 3.91 1.52
C GLY A 89 -4.06 2.80 0.55
N ILE A 90 -3.13 1.93 0.96
CA ILE A 90 -2.81 0.66 0.29
C ILE A 90 -3.15 -0.50 1.23
N ARG A 91 -3.92 -1.47 0.73
CA ARG A 91 -4.24 -2.73 1.41
C ARG A 91 -3.44 -3.86 0.78
N CYS A 92 -2.39 -4.31 1.46
CA CYS A 92 -1.44 -5.30 0.92
C CYS A 92 -2.08 -6.66 0.63
N GLU A 93 -3.04 -7.08 1.45
CA GLU A 93 -3.71 -8.38 1.34
C GLU A 93 -4.54 -8.52 0.05
N SER A 94 -5.26 -7.47 -0.35
CA SER A 94 -6.03 -7.46 -1.61
C SER A 94 -5.29 -6.83 -2.79
N GLY A 95 -4.14 -6.18 -2.56
CA GLY A 95 -3.42 -5.47 -3.62
C GLY A 95 -4.20 -4.27 -4.17
N GLU A 96 -4.97 -3.61 -3.31
CA GLU A 96 -5.84 -2.50 -3.66
C GLU A 96 -5.34 -1.19 -3.08
N ARG A 97 -5.71 -0.10 -3.75
CA ARG A 97 -5.47 1.27 -3.30
C ARG A 97 -6.79 2.02 -3.16
N ARG A 98 -6.81 3.01 -2.30
CA ARG A 98 -7.92 3.95 -2.14
C ARG A 98 -7.39 5.37 -2.05
N ILE A 99 -8.11 6.31 -2.64
CA ILE A 99 -7.82 7.74 -2.50
C ILE A 99 -8.88 8.34 -1.60
N TYR A 100 -8.46 8.92 -0.47
CA TYR A 100 -9.35 9.53 0.51
C TYR A 100 -9.61 11.00 0.19
N ALA A 101 -8.56 11.74 -0.15
CA ALA A 101 -8.65 13.16 -0.47
C ALA A 101 -7.50 13.63 -1.36
N THR A 102 -7.68 14.83 -1.91
CA THR A 102 -6.66 15.60 -2.61
C THR A 102 -6.42 16.90 -1.86
N ALA A 103 -5.18 17.34 -1.74
CA ALA A 103 -4.88 18.62 -1.12
C ALA A 103 -5.33 19.78 -2.02
N ARG A 104 -5.81 20.84 -1.38
CA ARG A 104 -6.08 22.15 -1.99
C ARG A 104 -4.81 22.99 -1.97
N ALA A 105 -4.86 24.15 -2.63
CA ALA A 105 -3.74 25.09 -2.67
C ALA A 105 -3.33 25.64 -1.28
N ASP A 106 -4.25 25.63 -0.31
CA ASP A 106 -4.00 26.02 1.09
C ASP A 106 -3.48 24.85 1.96
N GLY A 107 -3.22 23.68 1.36
CA GLY A 107 -2.82 22.45 2.05
C GLY A 107 -3.99 21.67 2.68
N GLY A 108 -5.20 22.22 2.70
CA GLY A 108 -6.39 21.56 3.26
C GLY A 108 -6.91 20.41 2.39
N TRP A 109 -7.67 19.48 2.98
CA TRP A 109 -8.11 18.26 2.28
C TRP A 109 -9.50 18.39 1.64
N SER A 110 -9.58 18.10 0.35
CA SER A 110 -10.84 17.90 -0.35
C SER A 110 -11.13 16.40 -0.49
N PRO A 111 -12.21 15.88 0.14
CA PRO A 111 -12.57 14.48 0.01
C PRO A 111 -12.71 14.05 -1.46
N ALA A 112 -12.24 12.85 -1.75
CA ALA A 112 -12.39 12.27 -3.07
C ALA A 112 -13.89 12.04 -3.36
N ARG A 113 -14.36 12.52 -4.52
CA ARG A 113 -15.76 12.35 -4.95
C ARG A 113 -16.17 10.88 -5.06
N ARG A 114 -15.22 10.01 -5.38
CA ARG A 114 -15.34 8.56 -5.37
C ARG A 114 -14.15 8.00 -4.62
N SER A 115 -14.38 7.51 -3.41
CA SER A 115 -13.36 6.92 -2.55
C SER A 115 -13.67 5.44 -2.37
N GLY A 116 -13.36 4.65 -3.39
CA GLY A 116 -13.49 3.18 -3.37
C GLY A 116 -12.13 2.51 -3.36
N TRP A 117 -12.10 1.26 -2.91
CA TRP A 117 -10.96 0.38 -3.12
C TRP A 117 -10.90 -0.02 -4.59
N GLU A 118 -9.72 0.14 -5.19
CA GLU A 118 -9.46 -0.14 -6.60
C GLU A 118 -8.17 -0.97 -6.74
N PRO A 119 -8.14 -1.99 -7.61
CA PRO A 119 -6.93 -2.77 -7.83
C PRO A 119 -5.74 -1.91 -8.27
N ILE A 120 -4.55 -2.23 -7.76
CA ILE A 120 -3.30 -1.63 -8.25
C ILE A 120 -2.92 -2.29 -9.58
N GLY A 121 -3.43 -1.71 -10.68
CA GLY A 121 -3.12 -2.15 -12.05
C GLY A 121 -1.73 -1.73 -12.57
N SER A 122 -1.41 -2.13 -13.80
CA SER A 122 -0.11 -1.88 -14.45
C SER A 122 0.05 -0.50 -15.12
N GLY A 123 -1.02 0.29 -15.21
CA GLY A 123 -1.02 1.59 -15.87
C GLY A 123 -0.13 2.64 -15.18
N SER A 124 0.29 3.67 -15.95
CA SER A 124 1.20 4.73 -15.49
C SER A 124 0.73 5.42 -14.21
N TYR A 125 -0.58 5.64 -14.06
CA TYR A 125 -1.16 6.21 -12.84
C TYR A 125 -0.87 5.38 -11.59
N ASN A 126 -0.90 4.05 -11.70
CA ASN A 126 -0.68 3.13 -10.59
C ASN A 126 0.80 2.78 -10.37
N GLN A 127 1.71 3.17 -11.27
CA GLN A 127 3.15 2.91 -11.11
C GLN A 127 3.71 3.35 -9.75
N PRO A 128 3.46 4.58 -9.25
CA PRO A 128 3.93 4.95 -7.91
C PRO A 128 3.35 4.07 -6.81
N ARG A 129 2.06 3.72 -6.89
CA ARG A 129 1.38 2.88 -5.89
C ARG A 129 1.88 1.44 -5.91
N SER A 130 2.18 0.93 -7.10
CA SER A 130 2.80 -0.38 -7.31
C SER A 130 4.22 -0.41 -6.73
N ALA A 131 5.02 0.62 -6.98
CA ALA A 131 6.37 0.74 -6.40
C ALA A 131 6.31 0.83 -4.87
N LEU A 132 5.40 1.63 -4.31
CA LEU A 132 5.15 1.73 -2.87
C LEU A 132 4.76 0.39 -2.25
N ALA A 133 3.74 -0.27 -2.81
CA ALA A 133 3.28 -1.56 -2.33
C ALA A 133 4.42 -2.61 -2.35
N ARG A 134 5.10 -2.78 -3.49
CA ARG A 134 6.06 -3.87 -3.70
C ARG A 134 7.38 -3.69 -2.96
N ASN A 135 7.87 -2.46 -2.86
CA ASN A 135 9.24 -2.22 -2.42
C ASN A 135 9.31 -1.68 -0.98
N TYR A 136 8.22 -1.12 -0.45
CA TYR A 136 8.27 -0.34 0.79
C TYR A 136 7.19 -0.74 1.80
N PHE A 137 5.95 -0.94 1.37
CA PHE A 137 4.81 -1.03 2.27
C PHE A 137 4.36 -2.44 2.57
N CYS A 138 4.49 -3.36 1.61
CA CYS A 138 4.05 -4.74 1.77
C CYS A 138 5.24 -5.69 1.96
N ASP A 139 5.01 -6.75 2.71
CA ASP A 139 5.85 -7.94 2.79
C ASP A 139 5.04 -9.13 2.26
N GLY A 140 5.18 -9.40 0.96
CA GLY A 140 4.29 -10.30 0.23
C GLY A 140 2.84 -9.81 0.25
N SER A 141 1.92 -10.65 0.71
CA SER A 141 0.49 -10.33 0.89
C SER A 141 0.18 -9.71 2.25
N THR A 142 1.18 -9.40 3.07
CA THR A 142 1.00 -8.77 4.38
C THR A 142 1.50 -7.33 4.35
N MET A 143 0.97 -6.51 5.26
CA MET A 143 1.49 -5.17 5.49
C MET A 143 2.85 -5.23 6.21
N ALA A 144 3.70 -4.22 6.01
CA ALA A 144 4.87 -3.99 6.86
C ALA A 144 4.46 -4.01 8.34
N ARG A 145 5.38 -4.43 9.21
CA ARG A 145 5.05 -4.69 10.63
C ARG A 145 4.59 -3.42 11.34
N ASP A 146 5.23 -2.30 11.05
CA ASP A 146 4.95 -1.02 11.65
C ASP A 146 5.46 0.15 10.77
N ARG A 147 5.10 1.37 11.19
CA ARG A 147 5.54 2.63 10.60
C ARG A 147 7.06 2.74 10.54
N ALA A 148 7.79 2.28 11.56
CA ALA A 148 9.23 2.43 11.64
C ALA A 148 9.94 1.59 10.56
N GLU A 149 9.44 0.38 10.29
CA GLU A 149 9.93 -0.46 9.21
C GLU A 149 9.75 0.20 7.84
N VAL A 150 8.57 0.76 7.57
CA VAL A 150 8.28 1.46 6.31
C VAL A 150 9.22 2.66 6.12
N LEU A 151 9.38 3.50 7.15
CA LEU A 151 10.27 4.66 7.09
C LEU A 151 11.73 4.24 6.88
N ARG A 152 12.17 3.15 7.53
CA ARG A 152 13.51 2.60 7.32
C ARG A 152 13.72 2.18 5.86
N LYS A 153 12.80 1.40 5.27
CA LYS A 153 12.88 0.98 3.85
C LYS A 153 12.93 2.17 2.90
N LEU A 154 12.05 3.17 3.10
CA LEU A 154 12.05 4.39 2.28
C LEU A 154 13.38 5.15 2.40
N ARG A 155 13.92 5.30 3.61
CA ARG A 155 15.18 6.02 3.86
C ARG A 155 16.40 5.33 3.28
N GLU A 156 16.43 4.01 3.32
CA GLU A 156 17.50 3.20 2.74
C GLU A 156 17.49 3.28 1.21
N ALA A 157 16.32 3.21 0.58
CA ALA A 157 16.23 3.26 -0.88
C ALA A 157 16.67 4.60 -1.47
N VAL A 158 16.46 5.72 -0.76
CA VAL A 158 16.96 7.04 -1.19
C VAL A 158 18.47 7.02 -1.42
N ARG A 159 19.24 6.24 -0.64
CA ARG A 159 20.70 6.16 -0.77
C ARG A 159 21.15 5.45 -2.05
N ILE A 160 20.23 4.77 -2.73
CA ILE A 160 20.48 3.88 -3.88
C ILE A 160 19.69 4.37 -5.10
N LEU A 161 19.05 5.55 -5.02
CA LEU A 161 18.43 6.16 -6.20
C LEU A 161 19.54 6.42 -7.24
N PRO A 162 19.33 6.01 -8.50
CA PRO A 162 20.32 6.19 -9.57
C PRO A 162 20.55 7.67 -9.91
#